data_AF-A0AAW2QLY7-F1
#
_entry.id   AF-A0AAW2QLY7-F1
#
_cell.length_a   1.000
_cell.length_b   1.000
_cell.length_c   1.000
_cell.angle_alpha   90.00
_cell.angle_beta   90.00
_cell.angle_gamma   90.00
#
_symmetry.space_group_name_H-M   'P 1'
#
loop_
_entity.id
_entity.type
_entity.pdbx_description
1 polymer ?
#
loop_
_entity_poly.entity_id
_entity_poly.type
_entity_poly.pdbx_seq_one_letter_code
_entity_poly.pdbx_strand_id
1 'polypeptide(L)'
;MTPSGKRACPKPSPIDEVLWKGTHERLLLFNSDAEKFILESTNVYDIIFIDAYDGEDIFPHKLWEPCSPFLQALGNRLHPGHGTVVVNLHADVDLVVDTPNPPIFSFLPMGKHVSQVCHAYKDALLEPDCSSNGFAYTVSVPWVCNTSLVVCRGFDRPEDSSAWSMVFNSLMSKALLVEKLVDMPFSCMQYIKRGFTPVD
;
A
#
# COMPACT_ATOMS: atom_id res chain seq x y z
N MET A 1 14.87 -22.06 -10.06
CA MET A 1 15.95 -21.67 -9.13
C MET A 1 15.42 -20.48 -8.37
N THR A 2 15.30 -20.54 -7.05
CA THR A 2 14.95 -19.36 -6.25
C THR A 2 16.10 -18.36 -6.35
N PRO A 3 15.84 -17.06 -6.66
CA PRO A 3 16.85 -16.03 -6.45
C PRO A 3 17.23 -16.10 -4.98
N SER A 4 18.47 -16.43 -4.65
CA SER A 4 18.94 -16.32 -3.27
C SER A 4 19.32 -14.86 -3.06
N GLY A 5 18.48 -14.14 -2.32
CA GLY A 5 18.75 -12.74 -1.96
C GLY A 5 20.04 -12.68 -1.17
N LYS A 6 20.90 -11.71 -1.48
CA LYS A 6 22.08 -11.47 -0.64
C LYS A 6 21.57 -10.80 0.64
N ARG A 7 22.14 -11.18 1.79
CA ARG A 7 21.93 -10.39 3.01
C ARG A 7 22.36 -8.95 2.74
N ALA A 8 21.55 -7.98 3.16
CA ALA A 8 21.81 -6.57 2.91
C ALA A 8 23.21 -6.15 3.40
N CYS A 9 23.65 -6.66 4.57
CA CYS A 9 25.06 -6.70 4.94
C CYS A 9 25.42 -8.03 5.65
N PRO A 10 26.51 -8.70 5.27
CA PRO A 10 26.88 -10.01 5.80
C PRO A 10 27.48 -9.97 7.22
N LYS A 11 27.96 -8.82 7.70
CA LYS A 11 28.48 -8.60 9.05
C LYS A 11 28.10 -7.20 9.55
N PRO A 12 27.07 -7.05 10.40
CA PRO A 12 26.71 -5.76 10.97
C PRO A 12 27.84 -5.21 11.85
N SER A 13 28.01 -3.89 11.89
CA SER A 13 28.89 -3.26 12.88
C SER A 13 28.23 -3.29 14.27
N PRO A 14 28.97 -3.11 15.37
CA PRO A 14 28.37 -3.02 16.70
C PRO A 14 27.32 -1.91 16.83
N ILE A 15 27.45 -0.84 16.05
CA ILE A 15 26.47 0.26 15.99
C ILE A 15 25.18 -0.21 15.30
N ASP A 16 25.30 -1.02 14.23
CA ASP A 16 24.15 -1.58 13.53
C ASP A 16 23.41 -2.60 14.40
N GLU A 17 24.11 -3.39 15.20
CA GLU A 17 23.48 -4.33 16.14
C GLU A 17 22.60 -3.59 17.16
N VAL A 18 23.10 -2.47 17.71
CA VAL A 18 22.35 -1.64 18.67
C VAL A 18 21.16 -0.93 17.99
N LEU A 19 21.37 -0.41 16.79
CA LEU A 19 20.34 0.35 16.05
C LEU A 19 19.21 -0.55 15.54
N TRP A 20 19.55 -1.67 14.92
CA TRP A 20 18.59 -2.52 14.20
C TRP A 20 18.03 -3.66 15.04
N LYS A 21 18.62 -3.95 16.21
CA LYS A 21 18.15 -4.96 17.19
C LYS A 21 17.77 -6.31 16.55
N GLY A 22 18.59 -6.83 15.65
CA GLY A 22 18.32 -8.12 15.00
C GLY A 22 17.41 -8.05 13.75
N THR A 23 16.95 -6.87 13.36
CA THR A 23 16.13 -6.70 12.13
C THR A 23 16.97 -6.83 10.88
N HIS A 24 18.21 -6.37 10.94
CA HIS A 24 19.12 -6.31 9.82
C HIS A 24 19.42 -7.71 9.21
N GLU A 25 19.55 -8.74 10.04
CA GLU A 25 19.81 -10.13 9.64
C GLU A 25 18.63 -10.78 8.91
N ARG A 26 17.43 -10.21 9.07
CA ARG A 26 16.19 -10.64 8.42
C ARG A 26 15.96 -9.92 7.09
N LEU A 27 16.79 -8.93 6.75
CA LEU A 27 16.70 -8.18 5.49
C LEU A 27 17.45 -8.92 4.37
N LEU A 28 16.70 -9.26 3.33
CA LEU A 28 17.21 -9.82 2.09
C LEU A 28 17.08 -8.78 0.99
N LEU A 29 18.20 -8.50 0.31
CA LEU A 29 18.22 -7.57 -0.81
C LEU A 29 18.28 -8.35 -2.12
N PHE A 30 17.37 -7.98 -3.02
CA PHE A 30 17.28 -8.52 -4.37
C PHE A 30 17.43 -7.38 -5.36
N ASN A 31 18.44 -7.47 -6.23
CA ASN A 31 18.55 -6.58 -7.38
C ASN A 31 17.86 -7.26 -8.56
N SER A 32 16.60 -6.90 -8.80
CA SER A 32 15.76 -7.44 -9.86
C SER A 32 14.67 -6.42 -10.21
N ASP A 33 14.20 -6.47 -11.46
CA ASP A 33 12.90 -5.93 -11.81
C ASP A 33 11.81 -6.56 -10.93
N ALA A 34 10.87 -5.75 -10.44
CA ALA A 34 9.87 -6.17 -9.46
C ALA A 34 8.89 -7.21 -10.04
N GLU A 35 8.51 -7.07 -11.31
CA GLU A 35 7.66 -8.05 -11.99
C GLU A 35 8.37 -9.38 -12.14
N LYS A 36 9.61 -9.35 -12.62
CA LYS A 36 10.41 -10.58 -12.70
C LYS A 36 10.55 -11.25 -11.33
N PHE A 37 10.82 -10.46 -10.29
CA PHE A 37 11.00 -10.97 -8.93
C PHE A 37 9.74 -11.68 -8.42
N ILE A 38 8.57 -11.05 -8.54
CA ILE A 38 7.32 -11.61 -8.01
C ILE A 38 6.87 -12.84 -8.79
N LEU A 39 7.10 -12.87 -10.11
CA LEU A 39 6.81 -14.03 -10.97
C LEU A 39 7.68 -15.25 -10.65
N GLU A 40 8.96 -15.02 -10.34
CA GLU A 40 9.91 -16.09 -10.01
C GLU A 40 9.85 -16.50 -8.52
N SER A 41 9.23 -15.68 -7.67
CA SER A 41 9.10 -15.95 -6.24
C SER A 41 8.09 -17.07 -5.96
N THR A 42 8.41 -17.93 -5.01
CA THR A 42 7.48 -18.95 -4.48
C THR A 42 6.95 -18.59 -3.10
N ASN A 43 7.42 -17.49 -2.51
CA ASN A 43 7.06 -17.10 -1.16
C ASN A 43 5.67 -16.48 -1.13
N VAL A 44 4.96 -16.70 -0.02
CA VAL A 44 3.71 -16.03 0.29
C VAL A 44 3.99 -14.95 1.34
N TYR A 45 3.42 -13.77 1.14
CA TYR A 45 3.64 -12.60 1.99
C TYR A 45 2.34 -12.18 2.67
N ASP A 46 2.45 -11.79 3.94
CA ASP A 46 1.35 -11.20 4.70
C ASP A 46 1.14 -9.73 4.32
N ILE A 47 2.23 -9.01 4.07
CA ILE A 47 2.21 -7.59 3.73
C ILE A 47 3.20 -7.34 2.60
N ILE A 48 2.77 -6.62 1.57
CA ILE A 48 3.63 -6.17 0.48
C ILE A 48 3.54 -4.66 0.39
N PHE A 49 4.70 -4.00 0.42
CA PHE A 49 4.83 -2.57 0.17
C PHE A 49 5.35 -2.34 -1.23
N ILE A 50 4.74 -1.42 -1.97
CA ILE A 50 5.17 -1.02 -3.31
C ILE A 50 5.48 0.48 -3.26
N ASP A 51 6.75 0.79 -3.42
CA ASP A 51 7.29 2.13 -3.50
C ASP A 51 8.22 2.17 -4.71
N ALA A 52 7.66 2.52 -5.87
CA ALA A 52 8.22 2.14 -7.17
C ALA A 52 8.19 3.27 -8.21
N TYR A 53 8.29 4.52 -7.79
CA TYR A 53 8.35 5.64 -8.72
C TYR A 53 9.60 5.59 -9.60
N ASP A 54 9.46 6.05 -10.83
CA ASP A 54 10.53 6.05 -11.84
C ASP A 54 11.52 7.21 -11.70
N GLY A 55 11.30 8.12 -10.75
CA GLY A 55 12.11 9.32 -10.53
C GLY A 55 11.49 10.61 -11.09
N GLU A 56 10.43 10.51 -11.88
CA GLU A 56 9.64 11.63 -12.41
C GLU A 56 8.23 11.67 -11.77
N ASP A 57 8.09 11.07 -10.59
CA ASP A 57 6.83 10.90 -9.83
C ASP A 57 5.74 10.11 -10.59
N ILE A 58 6.11 9.32 -11.60
CA ILE A 58 5.17 8.49 -12.35
C ILE A 58 5.19 7.06 -11.81
N PHE A 59 4.00 6.53 -11.50
CA PHE A 59 3.85 5.13 -11.14
C PHE A 59 3.91 4.25 -12.41
N PRO A 60 4.92 3.39 -12.58
CA PRO A 60 5.18 2.73 -13.86
C PRO A 60 4.00 1.89 -14.33
N HIS A 61 3.52 2.10 -15.57
CA HIS A 61 2.36 1.41 -16.16
C HIS A 61 2.41 -0.12 -15.99
N LYS A 62 3.60 -0.70 -16.16
CA LYS A 62 3.88 -2.13 -15.98
C LYS A 62 3.45 -2.69 -14.61
N LEU A 63 3.41 -1.85 -13.57
CA LEU A 63 3.10 -2.25 -12.18
C LEU A 63 1.63 -2.05 -11.80
N TRP A 64 0.78 -1.56 -12.72
CA TRP A 64 -0.64 -1.36 -12.44
C TRP A 64 -1.56 -1.63 -13.64
N GLU A 65 -1.01 -1.97 -14.81
CA GLU A 65 -1.81 -2.33 -15.96
C GLU A 65 -2.84 -3.43 -15.58
N PRO A 66 -4.14 -3.20 -15.84
CA PRO A 66 -5.17 -4.19 -15.55
C PRO A 66 -4.86 -5.54 -16.20
N CYS A 67 -5.06 -6.62 -15.46
CA CYS A 67 -4.75 -8.00 -15.91
C CYS A 67 -3.28 -8.26 -16.26
N SER A 68 -2.35 -7.38 -15.84
CA SER A 68 -0.92 -7.62 -16.04
C SER A 68 -0.42 -8.87 -15.31
N PRO A 69 0.62 -9.55 -15.85
CA PRO A 69 1.28 -10.65 -15.16
C PRO A 69 1.75 -10.26 -13.76
N PHE A 70 2.16 -9.01 -13.57
CA PHE A 70 2.53 -8.45 -12.28
C PHE A 70 1.41 -8.54 -11.24
N LEU A 71 0.23 -7.95 -11.52
CA LEU A 71 -0.87 -7.91 -10.54
C LEU A 71 -1.40 -9.31 -10.22
N GLN A 72 -1.47 -10.19 -11.23
CA GLN A 72 -1.87 -11.59 -11.03
C GLN A 72 -0.86 -12.32 -10.14
N ALA A 73 0.44 -12.18 -10.42
CA ALA A 73 1.49 -12.76 -9.60
C ALA A 73 1.44 -12.20 -8.17
N LEU A 74 1.26 -10.89 -8.02
CA LEU A 74 1.11 -10.22 -6.73
C LEU A 74 -0.04 -10.84 -5.92
N GLY A 75 -1.22 -11.00 -6.51
CA GLY A 75 -2.37 -11.64 -5.88
C GLY A 75 -2.11 -13.09 -5.46
N ASN A 76 -1.34 -13.83 -6.26
CA ASN A 76 -0.95 -15.23 -6.00
C ASN A 76 0.18 -15.39 -4.98
N ARG A 77 0.94 -14.32 -4.70
CA ARG A 77 1.99 -14.29 -3.65
C ARG A 77 1.49 -13.63 -2.37
N LEU A 78 0.27 -13.10 -2.36
CA LEU A 78 -0.33 -12.47 -1.19
C LEU A 78 -1.14 -13.51 -0.39
N HIS A 79 -1.02 -13.48 0.94
CA HIS A 79 -1.75 -14.43 1.81
C HIS A 79 -3.28 -14.33 1.56
N PRO A 80 -3.98 -15.45 1.30
CA PRO A 80 -5.39 -15.42 0.88
C PRO A 80 -6.34 -14.92 1.98
N GLY A 81 -6.00 -15.16 3.24
CA GLY A 81 -6.88 -14.88 4.38
C GLY A 81 -6.66 -13.54 5.10
N HIS A 82 -5.52 -12.87 4.91
CA HIS A 82 -5.20 -11.62 5.63
C HIS A 82 -4.14 -10.77 4.92
N GLY A 83 -3.78 -11.13 3.69
CA GLY A 83 -2.73 -10.46 2.96
C GLY A 83 -3.13 -9.02 2.64
N THR A 84 -2.18 -8.11 2.81
CA THR A 84 -2.36 -6.67 2.60
C THR A 84 -1.32 -6.13 1.63
N VAL A 85 -1.76 -5.36 0.63
CA VAL A 85 -0.86 -4.60 -0.25
C VAL A 85 -1.00 -3.13 0.07
N VAL A 86 0.13 -2.45 0.22
CA VAL A 86 0.21 -1.01 0.41
C VAL A 86 1.02 -0.42 -0.74
N VAL A 87 0.41 0.47 -1.51
CA VAL A 87 1.04 1.13 -2.65
C VAL A 87 1.22 2.60 -2.34
N ASN A 88 2.43 3.09 -2.47
CA ASN A 88 2.72 4.51 -2.40
C ASN A 88 2.37 5.16 -3.74
N LEU A 89 1.47 6.14 -3.74
CA LEU A 89 1.01 6.89 -4.93
C LEU A 89 1.23 8.39 -4.72
N HIS A 90 1.92 9.06 -5.63
CA HIS A 90 2.09 10.50 -5.57
C HIS A 90 0.76 11.12 -5.97
N ALA A 91 0.30 12.11 -5.22
CA ALA A 91 -0.99 12.72 -5.48
C ALA A 91 -0.93 13.50 -6.80
N ASP A 92 -1.62 12.99 -7.82
CA ASP A 92 -1.87 13.68 -9.09
C ASP A 92 -3.05 14.64 -8.89
N VAL A 93 -2.79 15.83 -8.38
CA VAL A 93 -3.86 16.82 -8.32
C VAL A 93 -4.15 17.29 -9.75
N ASP A 94 -5.27 16.85 -10.32
CA ASP A 94 -5.86 17.44 -11.52
C ASP A 94 -6.37 18.85 -11.16
N LEU A 95 -5.46 19.81 -11.05
CA LEU A 95 -5.80 21.22 -10.89
C LEU A 95 -6.44 21.70 -12.20
N VAL A 96 -7.77 21.68 -12.27
CA VAL A 96 -8.49 22.46 -13.28
C VAL A 96 -8.30 23.93 -12.92
N VAL A 97 -7.29 24.55 -13.53
CA VAL A 97 -6.81 25.93 -13.25
C VAL A 97 -7.89 27.00 -13.49
N ASP A 98 -9.01 26.67 -14.13
CA ASP A 98 -10.07 27.61 -14.53
C ASP A 98 -11.24 27.76 -13.53
N THR A 99 -11.18 27.19 -12.33
CA THR A 99 -12.23 27.44 -11.32
C THR A 99 -11.90 28.65 -10.43
N PRO A 100 -12.79 29.66 -10.33
CA PRO A 100 -12.52 30.92 -9.61
C PRO A 100 -12.39 30.77 -8.08
N ASN A 101 -12.63 29.57 -7.54
CA ASN A 101 -12.40 29.20 -6.14
C ASN A 101 -11.64 27.86 -6.11
N PRO A 102 -10.30 27.84 -6.00
CA PRO A 102 -9.57 26.58 -5.89
C PRO A 102 -10.02 25.84 -4.62
N PRO A 103 -10.30 24.52 -4.70
CA PRO A 103 -10.65 23.75 -3.52
C PRO A 103 -9.50 23.82 -2.51
N ILE A 104 -9.85 24.02 -1.25
CA ILE A 104 -8.92 23.88 -0.13
C ILE A 104 -8.28 22.48 -0.26
N PHE A 105 -6.95 22.39 -0.19
CA PHE A 105 -6.11 21.17 -0.34
C PHE A 105 -6.57 19.92 0.44
N SER A 106 -7.55 20.06 1.33
CA SER A 106 -8.16 19.00 2.14
C SER A 106 -9.13 18.09 1.38
N PHE A 107 -9.63 18.50 0.20
CA PHE A 107 -10.69 17.80 -0.53
C PHE A 107 -10.45 17.72 -2.05
N LEU A 108 -9.18 17.70 -2.49
CA LEU A 108 -8.91 17.53 -3.90
C LEU A 108 -9.26 16.08 -4.30
N PRO A 109 -10.15 15.87 -5.28
CA PRO A 109 -10.46 14.53 -5.76
C PRO A 109 -9.17 13.88 -6.27
N MET A 110 -9.05 12.57 -6.02
CA MET A 110 -7.96 11.75 -6.54
C MET A 110 -7.91 11.93 -8.07
N GLY A 111 -6.73 12.22 -8.62
CA GLY A 111 -6.62 12.42 -10.06
C GLY A 111 -6.93 11.14 -10.81
N LYS A 112 -7.19 11.30 -12.10
CA LYS A 112 -7.63 10.18 -12.94
C LYS A 112 -6.63 9.02 -12.94
N HIS A 113 -5.32 9.32 -12.87
CA HIS A 113 -4.30 8.28 -12.89
C HIS A 113 -4.28 7.50 -11.59
N VAL A 114 -4.24 8.16 -10.43
CA VAL A 114 -4.25 7.47 -9.12
C VAL A 114 -5.54 6.66 -8.95
N SER A 115 -6.70 7.17 -9.39
CA SER A 115 -7.95 6.41 -9.41
C SER A 115 -7.83 5.12 -10.23
N GLN A 116 -7.29 5.17 -11.45
CA GLN A 116 -7.10 3.99 -12.31
C GLN A 116 -6.18 2.95 -11.65
N VAL A 117 -5.09 3.40 -11.03
CA VAL A 117 -4.18 2.51 -10.29
C VAL A 117 -4.92 1.84 -9.13
N CYS A 118 -5.69 2.59 -8.34
CA CYS A 118 -6.44 2.05 -7.21
C CYS A 118 -7.46 0.99 -7.63
N HIS A 119 -8.21 1.23 -8.72
CA HIS A 119 -9.15 0.24 -9.24
C HIS A 119 -8.44 -1.01 -9.75
N ALA A 120 -7.33 -0.87 -10.49
CA ALA A 120 -6.58 -2.01 -11.01
C ALA A 120 -6.08 -2.94 -9.88
N TYR A 121 -5.55 -2.37 -8.80
CA TYR A 121 -5.13 -3.14 -7.63
C TYR A 121 -6.30 -3.76 -6.86
N LYS A 122 -7.37 -3.00 -6.64
CA LYS A 122 -8.57 -3.51 -5.96
C LYS A 122 -9.14 -4.71 -6.71
N ASP A 123 -9.37 -4.54 -8.00
CA ASP A 123 -10.04 -5.54 -8.84
C ASP A 123 -9.17 -6.80 -8.96
N ALA A 124 -7.87 -6.66 -9.23
CA ALA A 124 -6.98 -7.81 -9.38
C ALA A 124 -6.73 -8.58 -8.06
N LEU A 125 -6.78 -7.93 -6.90
CA LEU A 125 -6.45 -8.56 -5.62
C LEU A 125 -7.68 -9.07 -4.85
N LEU A 126 -8.86 -8.51 -5.11
CA LEU A 126 -10.14 -8.82 -4.46
C LEU A 126 -11.18 -9.40 -5.43
N GLU A 127 -10.72 -9.94 -6.56
CA GLU A 127 -11.54 -10.43 -7.67
C GLU A 127 -12.62 -11.42 -7.18
N PRO A 128 -13.88 -11.34 -7.68
CA PRO A 128 -15.03 -12.08 -7.12
C PRO A 128 -14.92 -13.60 -7.15
N ASP A 129 -14.13 -14.14 -8.09
CA ASP A 129 -13.91 -15.57 -8.25
C ASP A 129 -12.86 -16.12 -7.28
N CYS A 130 -12.08 -15.23 -6.65
CA CYS A 130 -11.22 -15.57 -5.53
C CYS A 130 -12.06 -15.50 -4.25
N SER A 131 -12.00 -16.54 -3.43
CA SER A 131 -12.65 -16.63 -2.10
C SER A 131 -12.12 -15.62 -1.06
N SER A 132 -11.39 -14.59 -1.52
CA SER A 132 -10.80 -13.53 -0.71
C SER A 132 -11.74 -12.33 -0.63
N ASN A 133 -12.59 -12.31 0.40
CA ASN A 133 -13.30 -11.09 0.80
C ASN A 133 -12.29 -10.03 1.27
N GLY A 134 -12.60 -8.77 1.02
CA GLY A 134 -11.75 -7.66 1.44
C GLY A 134 -12.29 -6.31 1.02
N PHE A 135 -11.47 -5.29 1.23
CA PHE A 135 -11.77 -3.92 0.82
C PHE A 135 -10.49 -3.13 0.53
N ALA A 136 -10.63 -2.02 -0.18
CA ALA A 136 -9.55 -1.11 -0.50
C ALA A 136 -9.89 0.32 -0.09
N TYR A 137 -8.92 1.04 0.43
CA TYR A 137 -9.06 2.46 0.80
C TYR A 137 -7.75 3.19 0.54
N THR A 138 -7.82 4.50 0.42
CA THR A 138 -6.64 5.36 0.37
C THR A 138 -6.52 6.20 1.64
N VAL A 139 -5.30 6.61 1.95
CA VAL A 139 -5.00 7.62 2.98
C VAL A 139 -4.13 8.70 2.34
N SER A 140 -4.73 9.87 2.15
CA SER A 140 -4.03 11.02 1.57
C SER A 140 -3.38 11.89 2.65
N VAL A 141 -2.19 12.38 2.33
CA VAL A 141 -1.36 13.26 3.17
C VAL A 141 -1.00 14.49 2.33
N PRO A 142 -1.92 15.46 2.17
CA PRO A 142 -1.80 16.49 1.13
C PRO A 142 -0.54 17.37 1.22
N TRP A 143 -0.05 17.66 2.42
CA TRP A 143 1.13 18.53 2.61
C TRP A 143 2.45 17.87 2.20
N VAL A 144 2.46 16.55 1.95
CA VAL A 144 3.60 15.85 1.31
C VAL A 144 3.24 15.31 -0.07
N CYS A 145 2.12 15.74 -0.66
CA CYS A 145 1.66 15.32 -1.98
C CYS A 145 1.65 13.79 -2.17
N ASN A 146 1.21 13.06 -1.15
CA ASN A 146 1.26 11.61 -1.14
C ASN A 146 -0.10 10.99 -0.79
N THR A 147 -0.40 9.89 -1.44
CA THR A 147 -1.59 9.06 -1.24
C THR A 147 -1.14 7.62 -1.10
N SER A 148 -1.48 6.96 -0.01
CA SER A 148 -1.21 5.52 0.14
C SER A 148 -2.48 4.74 -0.15
N LEU A 149 -2.44 3.85 -1.14
CA LEU A 149 -3.49 2.85 -1.36
C LEU A 149 -3.24 1.65 -0.47
N VAL A 150 -4.28 1.14 0.17
CA VAL A 150 -4.26 -0.09 0.96
C VAL A 150 -5.34 -1.03 0.43
N VAL A 151 -4.95 -2.25 0.09
CA VAL A 151 -5.86 -3.33 -0.33
C VAL A 151 -5.71 -4.49 0.66
N CYS A 152 -6.77 -4.79 1.41
CA CYS A 152 -6.75 -5.79 2.48
C CYS A 152 -7.66 -6.97 2.15
N ARG A 153 -7.16 -8.19 2.31
CA ARG A 153 -7.95 -9.43 2.33
C ARG A 153 -8.36 -9.82 3.76
N GLY A 154 -9.34 -10.70 3.88
CA GLY A 154 -9.74 -11.30 5.16
C GLY A 154 -10.80 -10.53 5.93
N PHE A 155 -11.40 -9.52 5.30
CA PHE A 155 -12.43 -8.70 5.91
C PHE A 155 -13.69 -8.74 5.07
N ASP A 156 -14.84 -8.63 5.74
CA ASP A 156 -16.09 -8.49 5.02
C ASP A 156 -16.09 -7.19 4.21
N ARG A 157 -16.56 -7.29 2.97
CA ARG A 157 -16.64 -6.16 2.07
C ARG A 157 -17.69 -5.18 2.63
N PRO A 158 -17.35 -3.90 2.86
CA PRO A 158 -18.32 -2.91 3.27
C PRO A 158 -19.32 -2.67 2.13
N GLU A 159 -20.61 -2.80 2.42
CA GLU A 159 -21.68 -2.63 1.43
C GLU A 159 -22.21 -1.19 1.36
N ASP A 160 -22.06 -0.43 2.45
CA ASP A 160 -22.60 0.92 2.55
C ASP A 160 -21.71 1.86 3.40
N SER A 161 -22.12 3.12 3.46
CA SER A 161 -21.44 4.17 4.25
C SER A 161 -21.34 3.85 5.76
N SER A 162 -22.29 3.08 6.29
CA SER A 162 -22.30 2.69 7.70
C SER A 162 -21.25 1.63 7.99
N ALA A 163 -21.11 0.65 7.08
CA ALA A 163 -20.07 -0.37 7.12
C ALA A 163 -18.68 0.24 7.00
N TRP A 164 -18.49 1.20 6.08
CA TRP A 164 -17.25 1.96 5.97
C TRP A 164 -16.91 2.75 7.24
N SER A 165 -17.91 3.31 7.92
CA SER A 165 -17.72 3.99 9.20
C SER A 165 -17.26 3.02 10.30
N MET A 166 -17.75 1.77 10.30
CA MET A 166 -17.28 0.73 11.22
C MET A 166 -15.83 0.33 10.94
N VAL A 167 -15.46 0.16 9.66
CA VAL A 167 -14.08 -0.10 9.24
C VAL A 167 -13.16 1.02 9.71
N PHE A 168 -13.52 2.27 9.45
CA PHE A 168 -12.75 3.43 9.90
C PHE A 168 -12.58 3.44 11.43
N ASN A 169 -13.65 3.27 12.20
CA ASN A 169 -13.57 3.23 13.67
C ASN A 169 -12.70 2.07 14.19
N SER A 170 -12.77 0.91 13.54
CA SER A 170 -11.93 -0.24 13.87
C SER A 170 -10.45 0.05 13.59
N LEU A 171 -10.14 0.58 12.41
CA LEU A 171 -8.79 0.99 12.01
C LEU A 171 -8.21 2.00 13.01
N MET A 172 -9.01 2.98 13.42
CA MET A 172 -8.65 3.99 14.40
C MET A 172 -8.32 3.40 15.77
N SER A 173 -9.14 2.47 16.26
CA SER A 173 -8.91 1.77 17.53
C SER A 173 -7.64 0.90 17.48
N LYS A 174 -7.43 0.18 16.37
CA LYS A 174 -6.26 -0.67 16.18
C LYS A 174 -4.98 0.14 15.97
N ALA A 175 -5.03 1.28 15.28
CA ALA A 175 -3.89 2.17 15.13
C ALA A 175 -3.37 2.64 16.49
N LEU A 176 -4.25 3.06 17.41
CA LEU A 176 -3.85 3.44 18.76
C LEU A 176 -3.18 2.30 19.54
N LEU A 177 -3.66 1.07 19.35
CA LEU A 177 -3.06 -0.12 19.97
C LEU A 177 -1.68 -0.40 19.38
N VAL A 178 -1.53 -0.35 18.06
CA VAL A 178 -0.25 -0.53 17.38
C VAL A 178 0.73 0.55 17.83
N GLU A 179 0.36 1.83 17.80
CA GLU A 179 1.20 2.95 18.25
C GLU A 179 1.81 2.72 19.64
N LYS A 180 1.01 2.22 20.59
CA LYS A 180 1.47 1.89 21.94
C LYS A 180 2.37 0.66 21.99
N LEU A 181 2.10 -0.35 21.17
CA LEU A 181 2.88 -1.59 21.15
C LEU A 181 4.26 -1.42 20.52
N VAL A 182 4.36 -0.61 19.46
CA VAL A 182 5.64 -0.31 18.78
C VAL A 182 6.34 0.94 19.31
N ASP A 183 5.79 1.59 20.34
CA ASP A 183 6.33 2.82 20.95
C ASP A 183 6.65 3.89 19.89
N MET A 184 5.65 4.17 19.04
CA MET A 184 5.83 5.05 17.88
C MET A 184 6.15 6.48 18.34
N PRO A 185 7.11 7.17 17.69
CA PRO A 185 7.54 8.50 18.10
C PRO A 185 6.48 9.60 17.84
N PHE A 186 5.44 9.29 17.07
CA PHE A 186 4.32 10.18 16.80
C PHE A 186 3.06 9.35 16.47
N SER A 187 1.90 9.98 16.61
CA SER A 187 0.61 9.35 16.29
C SER A 187 0.29 9.51 14.80
N CYS A 188 0.10 8.38 14.11
CA CYS A 188 -0.36 8.32 12.72
C CYS A 188 -1.87 8.55 12.60
N MET A 189 -2.57 8.49 13.73
CA MET A 189 -4.02 8.61 13.83
C MET A 189 -4.58 9.87 13.14
N GLN A 190 -3.87 11.00 13.19
CA GLN A 190 -4.32 12.24 12.55
C GLN A 190 -4.36 12.15 11.02
N TYR A 191 -3.48 11.33 10.43
CA TYR A 191 -3.42 11.14 8.98
C TYR A 191 -4.59 10.29 8.50
N ILE A 192 -4.86 9.18 9.19
CA ILE A 192 -6.00 8.32 8.92
C ILE A 192 -7.31 9.12 9.05
N LYS A 193 -7.46 9.91 10.12
CA LYS A 193 -8.69 10.71 10.35
C LYS A 193 -9.04 11.68 9.22
N ARG A 194 -8.04 12.23 8.54
CA ARG A 194 -8.23 13.28 7.55
C ARG A 194 -8.21 12.76 6.12
N GLY A 195 -7.44 11.71 5.86
CA GLY A 195 -7.15 11.24 4.51
C GLY A 195 -7.89 9.97 4.09
N PHE A 196 -8.62 9.31 4.99
CA PHE A 196 -9.28 8.04 4.68
C PHE A 196 -10.37 8.20 3.62
N THR A 197 -10.22 7.51 2.50
CA THR A 197 -11.19 7.49 1.40
C THR A 197 -11.40 6.06 0.90
N PRO A 198 -12.63 5.53 0.92
CA PRO A 198 -12.97 4.25 0.28
C PRO A 198 -12.61 4.21 -1.21
N VAL A 199 -12.18 3.05 -1.70
CA VAL A 199 -12.04 2.77 -3.13
C VAL A 199 -13.19 1.84 -3.54
N ASP A 200 -14.29 2.43 -4.02
CA ASP A 200 -15.50 1.69 -4.43
C ASP A 200 -15.44 1.14 -5.85
#